data_AF-A0A449GYA1-F1
#
_entry.id   AF-A0A449GYA1-F1
#
_cell.length_a   1.000
_cell.length_b   1.000
_cell.length_c   1.000
_cell.angle_alpha   90.00
_cell.angle_beta   90.00
_cell.angle_gamma   90.00
#
_symmetry.space_group_name_H-M   'P 1'
#
loop_
_entity.id
_entity.type
_entity.pdbx_description
1 polymer ?
#
loop_
_entity_poly.entity_id
_entity_poly.type
_entity_poly.pdbx_seq_one_letter_code
_entity_poly.pdbx_strand_id
1 'polypeptide(L)' 'MAPPLPAAPGPSCHPSYDPCVPITSDVDCSGGSGNGPAYTGRVRVVGPDEYDLDRDDDGIGCESG' A
#
# COMPACT_ATOMS: atom_id res chain seq x y z
N MET A 1 -13.94 30.73 -19.54
CA MET A 1 -13.89 29.92 -18.30
C MET A 1 -13.07 28.68 -18.61
N ALA A 2 -11.90 28.51 -18.00
CA ALA A 2 -11.13 27.28 -18.12
C ALA A 2 -11.77 26.19 -17.24
N PRO A 3 -11.79 24.91 -17.66
CA PRO A 3 -12.26 23.83 -16.79
C PRO A 3 -11.32 23.76 -15.56
N PRO A 4 -11.84 23.42 -14.37
CA PRO A 4 -10.97 23.11 -13.25
C PRO A 4 -10.07 21.95 -13.66
N LEU A 5 -8.76 22.11 -13.42
CA LEU A 5 -7.80 21.01 -13.54
C LEU A 5 -8.35 19.81 -12.76
N PRO A 6 -8.28 18.57 -13.29
CA PRO A 6 -8.66 17.40 -12.52
C PRO A 6 -7.92 17.49 -11.18
N ALA A 7 -8.65 17.38 -10.08
CA ALA A 7 -8.05 17.28 -8.75
C ALA A 7 -6.96 16.22 -8.86
N ALA A 8 -5.71 16.59 -8.54
CA ALA A 8 -4.63 15.62 -8.43
C ALA A 8 -5.21 14.46 -7.61
N PRO A 9 -5.20 13.20 -8.10
CA PRO A 9 -5.69 12.10 -7.31
C PRO A 9 -4.94 12.18 -5.99
N GLY A 10 -5.66 12.49 -4.90
CA GLY A 10 -5.12 12.29 -3.56
C GLY A 10 -4.63 10.84 -3.48
N PRO A 11 -3.68 10.51 -2.60
CA PRO A 11 -3.06 9.19 -2.58
C PRO A 11 -4.17 8.15 -2.61
N SER A 12 -4.36 7.55 -3.78
CA SER A 12 -5.44 6.60 -4.00
C SER A 12 -5.02 5.41 -3.18
N CYS A 13 -5.78 5.12 -2.13
CA CYS A 13 -5.51 3.98 -1.27
C CYS A 13 -5.77 2.73 -2.09
N HIS A 14 -4.84 1.78 -2.04
CA HIS A 14 -5.01 0.52 -2.70
C HIS A 14 -6.14 -0.26 -2.00
N PRO A 15 -7.19 -0.68 -2.72
CA PRO A 15 -8.41 -1.22 -2.11
C PRO A 15 -8.21 -2.60 -1.47
N SER A 16 -7.14 -3.31 -1.82
CA SER A 16 -6.77 -4.59 -1.20
C SER A 16 -6.16 -4.45 0.19
N TYR A 17 -5.91 -3.24 0.68
CA TYR A 17 -5.15 -3.03 1.92
C TYR A 17 -5.85 -2.08 2.90
N ASP A 18 -5.82 -2.42 4.18
CA ASP A 18 -6.39 -1.60 5.27
C ASP A 18 -5.44 -1.58 6.49
N PRO A 19 -4.97 -0.42 6.97
CA PRO A 19 -5.33 0.95 6.57
C PRO A 19 -4.77 1.35 5.20
N CYS A 20 -5.09 2.57 4.76
CA CYS A 20 -4.70 3.11 3.45
C CYS A 20 -3.22 2.89 3.11
N VAL A 21 -2.97 2.06 2.09
CA VAL A 21 -1.67 1.89 1.45
C VAL A 21 -1.63 2.71 0.15
N PRO A 22 -0.62 3.56 -0.09
CA PRO A 22 -0.54 4.35 -1.31
C PRO A 22 -0.38 3.45 -2.55
N ILE A 23 -1.11 3.78 -3.63
CA ILE A 23 -0.90 3.11 -4.92
C ILE A 23 0.40 3.61 -5.58
N THR A 24 1.41 2.76 -5.61
CA THR A 24 2.71 3.00 -6.25
C THR A 24 3.22 1.69 -6.90
N SER A 25 4.42 1.70 -7.49
CA SER A 25 5.02 0.51 -8.11
C SER A 25 5.39 -0.59 -7.11
N ASP A 26 5.69 -0.19 -5.87
CA ASP A 26 6.13 -1.08 -4.80
C ASP A 26 5.95 -0.40 -3.45
N VAL A 27 5.45 -1.13 -2.47
CA VAL A 27 5.31 -0.66 -1.08
C VAL A 27 5.97 -1.69 -0.21
N ASP A 28 6.85 -1.23 0.67
CA ASP A 28 7.58 -2.11 1.58
C ASP A 28 7.13 -1.97 3.03
N CYS A 29 7.45 -2.96 3.85
CA CYS A 29 7.22 -2.88 5.29
C CYS A 29 8.20 -1.91 5.97
N SER A 30 7.65 -0.98 6.74
CA SER A 30 8.39 0.00 7.54
C SER A 30 9.22 -0.73 8.60
N GLY A 31 10.54 -0.61 8.52
CA GLY A 31 11.49 -1.31 9.39
C GLY A 31 12.02 -2.62 8.81
N GLY A 32 11.56 -3.02 7.61
CA GLY A 32 12.14 -4.11 6.83
C GLY A 32 13.33 -3.68 5.97
N SER A 33 13.83 -4.62 5.16
CA SER A 33 14.94 -4.41 4.21
C SER A 33 14.48 -3.91 2.83
N GLY A 34 13.25 -3.39 2.76
CA GLY A 34 12.66 -2.87 1.54
C GLY A 34 13.45 -1.72 0.93
N ASN A 35 13.32 -1.53 -0.39
CA ASN A 35 13.94 -0.42 -1.14
C ASN A 35 12.90 0.35 -1.98
N GLY A 36 11.64 0.06 -1.77
CA GLY A 36 10.51 0.62 -2.48
C GLY A 36 10.36 2.12 -2.24
N PRO A 37 9.65 2.81 -3.15
CA PRO A 37 9.39 4.24 -3.05
C PRO A 37 8.46 4.62 -1.89
N ALA A 38 7.74 3.66 -1.31
CA ALA A 38 6.83 3.87 -0.19
C ALA A 38 6.97 2.76 0.86
N TYR A 39 6.64 3.09 2.10
CA TYR A 39 6.66 2.15 3.21
C TYR A 39 5.34 2.20 3.98
N THR A 40 4.89 1.05 4.49
CA THR A 40 3.70 0.93 5.33
C THR A 40 3.99 0.17 6.62
N GLY A 41 3.22 0.43 7.68
CA GLY A 41 3.21 -0.41 8.87
C GLY A 41 2.34 -1.65 8.67
N ARG A 42 1.99 -2.31 9.78
CA ARG A 42 1.06 -3.44 9.79
C ARG A 42 -0.22 -3.09 9.01
N VAL A 43 -0.55 -3.94 8.06
CA VAL A 43 -1.63 -3.74 7.10
C VAL A 43 -2.39 -5.03 6.95
N ARG A 44 -3.71 -4.95 6.85
CA ARG A 44 -4.57 -6.08 6.54
C ARG A 44 -4.73 -6.20 5.04
N VAL A 45 -4.45 -7.38 4.51
CA VAL A 45 -4.69 -7.72 3.11
C VAL A 45 -6.11 -8.27 3.00
N VAL A 46 -6.98 -7.50 2.36
CA VAL A 46 -8.40 -7.84 2.13
C VAL A 46 -8.68 -8.29 0.69
N GLY A 47 -7.73 -8.08 -0.22
CA GLY A 47 -7.83 -8.41 -1.64
C GLY A 47 -6.54 -9.09 -2.14
N PRO A 48 -6.23 -9.00 -3.44
CA PRO A 48 -4.94 -9.50 -3.95
C PRO A 48 -3.77 -8.72 -3.31
N ASP A 49 -2.75 -9.46 -2.90
CA ASP A 49 -1.48 -8.89 -2.43
C ASP A 49 -0.60 -8.52 -3.64
N GLU A 50 -0.75 -7.30 -4.14
CA GLU A 50 0.00 -6.79 -5.30
C GLU A 50 1.40 -6.27 -4.93
N TYR A 51 1.63 -6.00 -3.65
CA TYR A 51 2.88 -5.51 -3.08
C TYR A 51 3.67 -6.58 -2.30
N ASP A 52 3.22 -7.84 -2.33
CA ASP A 52 3.84 -8.96 -1.62
C ASP A 52 4.16 -8.62 -0.13
N LEU A 53 3.23 -7.91 0.52
CA LEU A 53 3.34 -7.47 1.92
C LEU A 53 3.01 -8.58 2.92
N ASP A 54 2.18 -9.54 2.51
CA ASP A 54 1.71 -10.71 3.26
C ASP A 54 2.26 -11.98 2.59
N ARG A 55 3.51 -12.30 2.93
CA ARG A 55 4.28 -13.38 2.27
C ARG A 55 3.83 -14.77 2.68
N ASP A 56 3.12 -14.88 3.79
CA ASP A 56 2.58 -16.11 4.35
C ASP A 56 1.09 -16.28 4.08
N ASP A 57 0.45 -15.34 3.37
CA ASP A 57 -0.94 -15.36 2.93
C ASP A 57 -1.92 -15.56 4.11
N ASP A 58 -1.63 -14.98 5.27
CA ASP A 58 -2.46 -15.09 6.47
C ASP A 58 -3.53 -13.98 6.57
N GLY A 59 -3.48 -13.03 5.64
CA GLY A 59 -4.35 -11.86 5.52
C GLY A 59 -3.78 -10.63 6.23
N ILE A 60 -2.57 -10.67 6.78
CA ILE A 60 -1.92 -9.54 7.41
C ILE A 60 -0.49 -9.35 6.89
N GLY A 61 -0.26 -8.22 6.23
CA GLY A 61 1.06 -7.80 5.79
C GLY A 61 1.82 -6.99 6.84
N CYS A 62 3.14 -7.01 6.72
CA CYS A 62 4.06 -6.28 7.61
C CYS A 62 3.89 -6.62 9.10
N GLU A 63 3.58 -7.88 9.38
CA GLU A 63 3.61 -8.48 10.70
C GLU A 63 5.03 -8.35 11.26
N SER A 64 5.18 -7.78 12.46
CA SER A 64 6.48 -7.75 13.15
C SER A 64 6.77 -9.13 13.75
N GLY A 65 7.15 -10.09 12.91
CA GLY A 65 7.58 -11.44 13.28
C GLY A 65 9.08 -11.50 13.56
#